data_AF-A0A317H0W2-F1
#
_entry.id   AF-A0A317H0W2-F1
#
_cell.length_a   1.000
_cell.length_b   1.000
_cell.length_c   1.000
_cell.angle_alpha   90.00
_cell.angle_beta   90.00
_cell.angle_gamma   90.00
#
_symmetry.space_group_name_H-M   'P 1'
#
loop_
_entity.id
_entity.type
_entity.pdbx_description
1 polymer ?
#
loop_
_entity_poly.entity_id
_entity_poly.type
_entity_poly.pdbx_seq_one_letter_code
_entity_poly.pdbx_strand_id
1 'polypeptide(L)' 'MTKRKPITPNGGTCSLCGGPYTGYGHNPQPLRHAYEDRCCDTCNTTRVIPARWANYAKWLENPDGPQAA' A
#
# COMPACT_ATOMS: atom_id res chain seq x y z
N MET A 1 -16.11 2.45 18.91
CA MET A 1 -15.05 3.03 18.05
C MET A 1 -13.70 2.51 18.54
N THR A 2 -13.08 1.55 17.85
CA THR A 2 -11.74 1.10 18.20
C THR A 2 -10.74 2.19 17.82
N LYS A 3 -9.83 2.56 18.74
CA LYS A 3 -8.81 3.57 18.47
C LYS A 3 -7.85 2.99 17.42
N ARG A 4 -7.75 3.63 16.24
CA ARG A 4 -6.79 3.20 15.21
C ARG A 4 -5.37 3.31 15.74
N LYS A 5 -4.51 2.36 15.41
CA LYS A 5 -3.09 2.44 15.75
C LYS A 5 -2.46 3.60 14.96
N PRO A 6 -1.78 4.55 15.63
CA PRO A 6 -1.10 5.64 14.93
C PRO A 6 0.06 5.10 14.09
N ILE A 7 0.27 5.71 12.92
CA ILE A 7 1.45 5.46 12.09
C ILE A 7 2.62 6.21 12.74
N THR A 8 3.69 5.51 13.07
CA THR A 8 4.83 6.07 13.82
C THR A 8 6.05 6.26 12.92
N PRO A 9 6.89 7.28 13.15
CA PRO A 9 8.10 7.55 12.34
C PRO A 9 9.27 6.60 12.63
N ASN A 10 9.19 5.76 13.67
CA ASN A 10 10.32 4.94 14.12
C ASN A 10 10.47 3.61 13.37
N GLY A 11 9.67 3.35 12.33
CA GLY A 11 9.65 2.08 11.63
C GLY A 11 8.61 1.10 12.17
N GLY A 12 8.65 -0.13 11.67
CA GLY A 12 7.71 -1.19 12.03
C GLY A 12 7.90 -2.47 11.20
N THR A 13 6.86 -3.30 11.18
CA THR A 13 6.82 -4.56 10.45
C THR A 13 6.01 -4.43 9.16
N CYS A 14 6.61 -4.76 8.03
CA CYS A 14 5.98 -4.73 6.72
C CYS A 14 4.78 -5.68 6.67
N SER A 15 3.59 -5.19 6.33
CA SER A 15 2.36 -5.98 6.24
C SER A 15 2.30 -6.94 5.04
N LEU A 16 3.29 -6.87 4.14
CA LEU A 16 3.40 -7.72 2.95
C LEU A 16 4.38 -8.88 3.14
N CYS A 17 5.54 -8.65 3.76
CA CYS A 17 6.58 -9.67 3.90
C CYS A 17 6.97 -10.00 5.34
N GLY A 18 6.46 -9.27 6.33
CA GLY A 18 6.87 -9.43 7.73
C GLY A 18 8.27 -8.89 8.07
N GLY A 19 9.01 -8.36 7.09
CA GLY A 19 10.33 -7.76 7.31
C GLY A 19 10.27 -6.37 7.97
N PRO A 20 11.38 -5.89 8.56
CA PRO A 20 11.42 -4.56 9.18
C PRO A 20 11.40 -3.43 8.12
N TYR A 21 10.95 -2.26 8.52
CA TYR A 21 11.14 -0.99 7.81
C TYR A 21 11.45 0.13 8.80
N THR A 22 12.06 1.21 8.33
CA THR A 22 12.34 2.45 9.08
C THR A 22 11.43 3.59 8.61
N GLY A 23 11.29 4.66 9.40
CA GLY A 23 10.41 5.77 9.04
C GLY A 23 8.93 5.44 9.19
N TYR A 24 8.08 6.10 8.43
CA TYR A 24 6.62 5.84 8.41
C TYR A 24 6.25 4.57 7.63
N GLY A 25 7.13 4.06 6.75
CA GLY A 25 6.81 3.01 5.78
C GLY A 25 5.89 3.49 4.63
N HIS A 26 5.74 2.66 3.60
CA HIS A 26 4.96 3.00 2.41
C HIS A 26 3.52 2.52 2.50
N ASN A 27 2.60 3.23 1.84
CA ASN A 27 1.22 2.79 1.68
C ASN A 27 1.17 1.50 0.82
N PRO A 28 0.74 0.36 1.37
CA PRO A 28 0.74 -0.91 0.65
C PRO A 28 -0.41 -1.06 -0.36
N GLN A 29 -1.29 -0.07 -0.50
CA GLN A 29 -2.34 -0.10 -1.53
C GLN A 29 -1.74 -0.18 -2.94
N PRO A 30 -2.25 -1.07 -3.81
CA PRO A 30 -3.55 -1.77 -3.71
C PRO A 30 -3.52 -3.16 -3.06
N LEU A 31 -2.40 -3.62 -2.48
CA LEU A 31 -2.24 -5.00 -1.99
C LEU A 31 -2.78 -5.23 -0.58
N ARG A 32 -2.95 -4.15 0.20
CA ARG A 32 -3.57 -4.12 1.53
C ARG A 32 -4.39 -2.84 1.67
N HIS A 33 -5.43 -2.86 2.51
CA HIS A 33 -6.43 -1.78 2.59
C HIS A 33 -6.60 -1.17 3.98
N ALA A 34 -6.02 -1.76 5.03
CA ALA A 34 -6.12 -1.17 6.37
C ALA A 34 -5.30 0.13 6.43
N TYR A 35 -5.82 1.15 7.11
CA TYR A 35 -5.18 2.46 7.22
C TYR A 35 -3.81 2.37 7.91
N GLU A 36 -3.70 1.50 8.91
CA GLU A 36 -2.49 1.27 9.69
C GLU A 36 -1.45 0.41 8.97
N ASP A 37 -1.79 -0.24 7.85
CA ASP A 37 -0.84 -1.10 7.15
C ASP A 37 0.25 -0.25 6.47
N ARG A 38 1.50 -0.72 6.62
CA ARG A 38 2.70 -0.11 6.02
C ARG A 38 3.58 -1.20 5.43
N CYS A 39 4.31 -0.89 4.36
CA CYS A 39 5.28 -1.79 3.77
C CYS A 39 6.69 -1.19 3.66
N CYS A 40 7.69 -2.06 3.60
CA CYS A 40 9.10 -1.67 3.43
C CYS A 40 9.40 -1.21 2.00
N ASP A 41 10.55 -0.57 1.81
CA ASP A 41 11.03 -0.09 0.50
C ASP A 41 11.07 -1.20 -0.54
N THR A 42 11.58 -2.38 -0.17
CA THR A 42 11.66 -3.53 -1.08
C THR A 42 10.29 -3.94 -1.59
N CYS A 43 9.30 -4.07 -0.70
CA CYS A 43 7.94 -4.43 -1.11
C CYS A 43 7.27 -3.29 -1.88
N ASN A 44 7.54 -2.04 -1.52
CA ASN A 44 7.02 -0.90 -2.24
C ASN A 44 7.48 -0.91 -3.71
N THR A 45 8.79 -1.07 -3.94
CA THR A 45 9.39 -1.09 -5.28
C THR A 45 9.01 -2.33 -6.08
N THR A 46 9.01 -3.52 -5.47
CA THR A 46 8.86 -4.78 -6.20
C THR A 46 7.43 -5.28 -6.31
N ARG A 47 6.49 -4.78 -5.48
CA ARG A 47 5.10 -5.26 -5.43
C ARG A 47 4.10 -4.13 -5.58
N VAL A 48 4.19 -3.10 -4.74
CA VAL A 48 3.16 -2.04 -4.64
C VAL A 48 3.15 -1.16 -5.87
N ILE A 49 4.30 -0.59 -6.24
CA ILE A 49 4.42 0.28 -7.42
C ILE A 49 3.98 -0.48 -8.69
N PRO A 50 4.46 -1.70 -8.98
CA PRO A 50 3.96 -2.49 -10.11
C PRO A 50 2.44 -2.69 -10.11
N ALA A 51 1.84 -2.99 -8.95
CA ALA A 51 0.39 -3.16 -8.84
C ALA A 51 -0.38 -1.85 -9.10
N ARG A 52 0.16 -0.70 -8.71
CA ARG A 52 -0.42 0.62 -9.05
C ARG A 52 -0.38 0.87 -10.55
N TRP A 53 0.76 0.63 -11.20
CA TRP A 53 0.88 0.78 -12.65
C TRP A 53 -0.07 -0.15 -13.42
N ALA A 54 -0.21 -1.40 -12.99
CA ALA A 54 -1.16 -2.33 -13.58
C ALA A 54 -2.61 -1.82 -13.46
N ASN A 55 -2.97 -1.20 -12.33
CA ASN A 55 -4.29 -0.58 -12.16
C ASN A 55 -4.48 0.63 -13.07
N TYR A 56 -3.47 1.49 -13.22
CA TYR A 56 -3.53 2.61 -14.15
C TYR A 56 -3.65 2.15 -15.61
N ALA A 57 -2.90 1.11 -16.02
CA ALA A 57 -2.98 0.55 -17.37
C ALA A 57 -4.41 0.05 -17.69
N LYS A 58 -5.03 -0.67 -16.76
CA LYS A 58 -6.45 -1.08 -16.88
C LYS A 58 -7.40 0.11 -16.99
N TRP A 59 -7.10 1.19 -16.28
CA TRP A 59 -7.89 2.42 -16.35
C TRP A 59 -7.74 3.10 -17.72
N LEU A 60 -6.56 3.07 -18.34
CA LEU A 60 -6.34 3.60 -19.69
C LEU A 60 -7.07 2.77 -20.77
N GLU A 61 -7.19 1.46 -20.57
CA GLU A 61 -7.93 0.58 -21.48
C GLU A 61 -9.46 0.77 -21.37
N ASN A 62 -9.97 1.25 -20.23
CA ASN A 62 -11.40 1.50 -20.01
C ASN A 62 -11.62 2.72 -19.08
N PRO A 63 -11.48 3.95 -19.61
CA PRO A 63 -11.52 5.16 -18.80
C PRO A 63 -12.89 5.46 -18.19
N ASP A 64 -13.97 4.93 -18.78
CA ASP A 64 -15.34 5.11 -18.29
C ASP A 64 -15.89 3.84 -17.59
N GLY A 65 -15.02 2.86 -17.31
CA GLY A 65 -15.38 1.69 -16.51
C GLY A 65 -15.94 2.09 -15.15
N PRO A 66 -16.78 1.25 -14.52
CA PRO A 66 -17.50 1.62 -13.30
C PRO A 66 -16.48 2.11 -12.27
N GLN A 67 -16.48 3.42 -12.02
CA GLN A 67 -15.68 3.99 -10.95
C GLN A 67 -16.17 3.31 -9.68
N ALA A 68 -15.28 2.56 -9.01
CA ALA A 68 -15.60 1.90 -7.75
C ALA A 68 -16.13 2.99 -6.80
N ALA A 69 -17.44 2.91 -6.53
CA ALA A 69 -18.20 3.84 -5.71
C ALA A 69 -17.72 3.84 -4.26
#